data_AF-X1UVT7-F1
#
_entry.id   AF-X1UVT7-F1
#
_cell.length_a   1.000
_cell.length_b   1.000
_cell.length_c   1.000
_cell.angle_alpha   90.00
_cell.angle_beta   90.00
_cell.angle_gamma   90.00
#
_symmetry.space_group_name_H-M   'P 1'
#
loop_
_entity.id
_entity.type
_entity.pdbx_description
1 polymer ?
#
loop_
_entity_poly.entity_id
_entity_poly.type
_entity_poly.pdbx_seq_one_letter_code
_entity_poly.pdbx_strand_id
1 'polypeptide(L)'
;GNMKTIDISGFGGSYEAGCQKMLINGLKFLNQHPNFDWSAYKEYRGVFGLTIAEGCEAKELDDAVCQDVEPSGAMHSAVISHLAYINKHGYDDWIRKAEKQGRTVYDQPSEEDLDKTILIAQIEWQLKLDGGYNPLAELFKNVPLEDVITIDPSNPDSIKKAAEEIARRIPEIKQ
;
A
#
# COMPACT_ATOMS: atom_id res chain seq x y z
N GLY A 1 19.24 -14.95 -15.34
CA GLY A 1 18.50 -13.78 -15.83
C GLY A 1 17.87 -13.10 -14.64
N ASN A 2 17.68 -11.79 -14.68
CA ASN A 2 17.00 -11.08 -13.60
C ASN A 2 15.57 -11.62 -13.46
N MET A 3 15.07 -11.67 -12.22
CA MET A 3 13.68 -12.05 -11.95
C MET A 3 12.76 -11.02 -12.62
N LYS A 4 11.67 -11.46 -13.24
CA LYS A 4 10.66 -10.54 -13.81
C LYS A 4 9.72 -10.06 -12.72
N THR A 5 9.20 -8.85 -12.86
CA THR A 5 8.15 -8.29 -11.99
C THR A 5 7.14 -7.52 -12.83
N ILE A 6 6.14 -6.95 -12.18
CA ILE A 6 5.07 -6.14 -12.79
C ILE A 6 4.87 -4.85 -12.01
N ASP A 7 4.23 -3.87 -12.62
CA ASP A 7 3.82 -2.65 -11.92
C ASP A 7 2.70 -2.99 -10.92
N ILE A 8 2.98 -2.84 -9.63
CA ILE A 8 2.06 -3.16 -8.53
C ILE A 8 1.15 -1.97 -8.24
N SER A 9 1.72 -0.77 -8.22
CA SER A 9 1.05 0.45 -7.79
C SER A 9 0.21 1.10 -8.88
N GLY A 10 0.64 1.03 -10.13
CA GLY A 10 0.09 1.83 -11.24
C GLY A 10 0.49 3.31 -11.20
N PHE A 11 1.38 3.73 -10.28
CA PHE A 11 1.83 5.11 -10.12
C PHE A 11 3.30 5.33 -10.51
N GLY A 12 4.10 4.26 -10.57
CA GLY A 12 5.53 4.36 -10.87
C GLY A 12 6.34 5.11 -9.80
N GLY A 13 7.55 5.54 -10.16
CA GLY A 13 8.43 6.34 -9.29
C GLY A 13 8.79 5.67 -7.97
N SER A 14 8.98 6.47 -6.92
CA SER A 14 9.29 5.98 -5.58
C SER A 14 8.14 5.22 -4.92
N TYR A 15 6.90 5.48 -5.34
CA TYR A 15 5.73 4.75 -4.85
C TYR A 15 5.78 3.29 -5.33
N GLU A 16 6.05 3.07 -6.62
CA GLU A 16 6.28 1.72 -7.15
C GLU A 16 7.55 1.08 -6.59
N ALA A 17 8.63 1.86 -6.43
CA ALA A 17 9.86 1.34 -5.82
C ALA A 17 9.62 0.81 -4.40
N GLY A 18 8.82 1.52 -3.61
CA GLY A 18 8.37 1.06 -2.30
C GLY A 18 7.58 -0.25 -2.40
N CYS A 19 6.58 -0.34 -3.29
CA CYS A 19 5.83 -1.59 -3.50
C CYS A 19 6.74 -2.78 -3.89
N GLN A 20 7.72 -2.56 -4.77
CA GLN A 20 8.68 -3.60 -5.17
C GLN A 20 9.59 -4.03 -4.02
N LYS A 21 10.08 -3.09 -3.21
CA LYS A 21 10.89 -3.41 -2.01
C LYS A 21 10.09 -4.24 -1.02
N MET A 22 8.84 -3.84 -0.76
CA MET A 22 7.92 -4.58 0.12
C MET A 22 7.63 -5.99 -0.44
N LEU A 23 7.42 -6.13 -1.75
CA LEU A 23 7.23 -7.44 -2.39
C LEU A 23 8.47 -8.33 -2.19
N ILE A 24 9.67 -7.82 -2.40
CA ILE A 24 10.93 -8.57 -2.21
C ILE A 24 11.06 -9.03 -0.76
N ASN A 25 10.81 -8.14 0.20
CA ASN A 25 10.87 -8.47 1.63
C ASN A 25 9.87 -9.56 1.99
N GLY A 26 8.62 -9.45 1.51
CA GLY A 26 7.59 -10.46 1.73
C GLY A 26 7.94 -11.82 1.12
N LEU A 27 8.48 -11.85 -0.10
CA LEU A 27 8.94 -13.08 -0.73
C LEU A 27 10.08 -13.74 0.05
N LYS A 28 11.04 -12.96 0.56
CA LYS A 28 12.12 -13.46 1.43
C LYS A 28 11.56 -14.07 2.72
N PHE A 29 10.61 -13.39 3.37
CA PHE A 29 9.96 -13.87 4.57
C PHE A 29 9.23 -15.19 4.31
N LEU A 30 8.38 -15.25 3.28
CA LEU A 30 7.59 -16.44 2.94
C LEU A 30 8.45 -17.63 2.53
N ASN A 31 9.59 -17.39 1.86
CA ASN A 31 10.54 -18.46 1.55
C ASN A 31 11.14 -19.10 2.81
N GLN A 32 11.22 -18.37 3.93
CA GLN A 32 11.62 -18.89 5.25
C GLN A 32 10.45 -19.51 6.02
N HIS A 33 9.21 -19.22 5.61
CA HIS A 33 7.96 -19.64 6.27
C HIS A 33 7.03 -20.35 5.26
N PRO A 34 7.40 -21.53 4.73
CA PRO A 34 6.65 -22.20 3.65
C PRO A 34 5.24 -22.66 4.03
N ASN A 35 4.91 -22.69 5.34
CA ASN A 35 3.61 -23.09 5.88
C ASN A 35 2.81 -21.89 6.45
N PHE A 36 3.16 -20.66 6.05
CA PHE A 36 2.52 -19.44 6.55
C PHE A 36 0.98 -19.51 6.46
N ASP A 37 0.31 -19.19 7.57
CA ASP A 37 -1.15 -19.21 7.63
C ASP A 37 -1.78 -17.91 7.11
N TRP A 38 -2.16 -17.93 5.83
CA TRP A 38 -2.87 -16.81 5.19
C TRP A 38 -4.29 -16.57 5.72
N SER A 39 -4.88 -17.49 6.48
CA SER A 39 -6.21 -17.29 7.06
C SER A 39 -6.23 -16.25 8.19
N ALA A 40 -5.06 -15.93 8.73
CA ALA A 40 -4.84 -14.84 9.67
C ALA A 40 -5.02 -13.45 9.04
N TYR A 41 -5.01 -13.33 7.70
CA TYR A 41 -5.37 -12.08 7.03
C TYR A 41 -6.87 -12.01 6.75
N LYS A 42 -7.53 -11.00 7.30
CA LYS A 42 -8.96 -10.74 7.02
C LYS A 42 -9.13 -9.62 6.02
N GLU A 43 -9.88 -9.90 4.97
CA GLU A 43 -10.38 -8.93 4.01
C GLU A 43 -11.79 -8.47 4.43
N TYR A 44 -12.03 -7.16 4.43
CA TYR A 44 -13.36 -6.63 4.74
C TYR A 44 -14.20 -6.48 3.47
N ARG A 45 -15.39 -7.10 3.45
CA ARG A 45 -16.36 -6.90 2.36
C ARG A 45 -16.87 -5.45 2.37
N GLY A 46 -16.73 -4.75 1.23
CA GLY A 46 -17.23 -3.38 1.06
C GLY A 46 -16.17 -2.27 1.22
N VAL A 47 -14.96 -2.61 1.66
CA VAL A 47 -13.79 -1.71 1.63
C VAL A 47 -12.73 -2.35 0.76
N PHE A 48 -12.59 -1.89 -0.48
CA PHE A 48 -11.62 -2.44 -1.42
C PHE A 48 -10.20 -2.15 -0.92
N GLY A 49 -9.38 -3.20 -0.80
CA GLY A 49 -7.97 -3.05 -0.44
C GLY A 49 -7.72 -2.73 1.03
N LEU A 50 -8.51 -3.28 1.96
CA LEU A 50 -8.17 -3.28 3.38
C LEU A 50 -7.97 -4.74 3.84
N THR A 51 -6.72 -5.10 4.08
CA THR A 51 -6.33 -6.39 4.64
C THR A 51 -5.73 -6.17 6.02
N ILE A 52 -6.25 -6.85 7.05
CA ILE A 52 -5.73 -6.72 8.41
C ILE A 52 -5.11 -8.05 8.85
N ALA A 53 -3.87 -7.98 9.35
CA ALA A 53 -3.22 -9.09 10.02
C ALA A 53 -3.85 -9.36 11.41
N GLU A 54 -4.47 -10.53 11.55
CA GLU A 54 -4.97 -11.05 12.80
C GLU A 54 -4.14 -12.28 13.24
N GLY A 55 -3.04 -12.04 13.93
CA GLY A 55 -2.18 -13.10 14.45
C GLY A 55 -0.75 -12.61 14.65
N CYS A 56 0.06 -13.34 15.40
CA CYS A 56 1.48 -12.98 15.58
C CYS A 56 2.24 -13.12 14.26
N GLU A 57 2.11 -14.25 13.57
CA GLU A 57 2.83 -14.52 12.32
C GLU A 57 2.42 -13.56 11.19
N ALA A 58 1.14 -13.20 11.07
CA ALA A 58 0.69 -12.22 10.10
C ALA A 58 1.23 -10.81 10.39
N LYS A 59 1.39 -10.44 11.66
CA LYS A 59 2.07 -9.20 12.03
C LYS A 59 3.56 -9.23 11.74
N GLU A 60 4.20 -10.39 11.90
CA GLU A 60 5.60 -10.57 11.51
C GLU A 60 5.78 -10.41 9.99
N LEU A 61 4.84 -10.90 9.18
CA LEU A 61 4.85 -10.61 7.74
C LEU A 61 4.62 -9.13 7.47
N ASP A 62 3.68 -8.47 8.15
CA ASP A 62 3.46 -7.02 8.03
C ASP A 62 4.75 -6.23 8.35
N ASP A 63 5.40 -6.55 9.46
CA ASP A 63 6.66 -5.93 9.87
C ASP A 63 7.77 -6.18 8.82
N ALA A 64 7.86 -7.41 8.31
CA ALA A 64 8.84 -7.78 7.30
C ALA A 64 8.62 -7.03 5.98
N VAL A 65 7.38 -6.97 5.47
CA VAL A 65 7.11 -6.26 4.20
C VAL A 65 7.37 -4.77 4.34
N CYS A 66 7.12 -4.18 5.51
CA CYS A 66 7.32 -2.75 5.76
C CYS A 66 8.77 -2.39 6.09
N GLN A 67 9.67 -3.36 6.26
CA GLN A 67 11.06 -3.09 6.61
C GLN A 67 11.73 -2.15 5.60
N ASP A 68 12.35 -1.09 6.11
CA ASP A 68 13.07 -0.05 5.35
C ASP A 68 12.20 0.74 4.34
N VAL A 69 10.87 0.66 4.48
CA VAL A 69 9.89 1.40 3.70
C VAL A 69 8.94 2.11 4.64
N GLU A 70 8.49 3.32 4.31
CA GLU A 70 7.36 3.97 4.97
C GLU A 70 6.10 3.79 4.11
N PRO A 71 5.29 2.74 4.34
CA PRO A 71 4.21 2.39 3.44
C PRO A 71 2.95 3.20 3.71
N SER A 72 2.25 3.57 2.65
CA SER A 72 0.82 3.91 2.77
C SER A 72 -0.01 2.62 2.91
N GLY A 73 -1.19 2.72 3.52
CA GLY A 73 -2.11 1.56 3.65
C GLY A 73 -2.50 0.93 2.30
N ALA A 74 -2.52 1.74 1.23
CA ALA A 74 -2.77 1.26 -0.13
C ALA A 74 -1.60 0.44 -0.69
N MET A 75 -0.35 0.86 -0.44
CA MET A 75 0.84 0.08 -0.83
C MET A 75 0.84 -1.26 -0.13
N HIS A 76 0.66 -1.26 1.19
CA HIS A 76 0.62 -2.46 2.00
C HIS A 76 -0.45 -3.44 1.48
N SER A 77 -1.68 -2.98 1.33
CA SER A 77 -2.79 -3.84 0.90
C SER A 77 -2.61 -4.38 -0.52
N ALA A 78 -2.06 -3.57 -1.43
CA ALA A 78 -1.71 -4.03 -2.78
C ALA A 78 -0.65 -5.13 -2.73
N VAL A 79 0.45 -4.90 -2.02
CA VAL A 79 1.56 -5.85 -1.91
C VAL A 79 1.12 -7.16 -1.24
N ILE A 80 0.36 -7.09 -0.13
CA ILE A 80 -0.18 -8.28 0.55
C ILE A 80 -1.08 -9.09 -0.40
N SER A 81 -1.94 -8.44 -1.18
CA SER A 81 -2.78 -9.13 -2.18
C SER A 81 -1.94 -9.84 -3.24
N HIS A 82 -0.84 -9.22 -3.67
CA HIS A 82 0.10 -9.81 -4.62
C HIS A 82 0.84 -11.01 -4.02
N LEU A 83 1.33 -10.91 -2.78
CA LEU A 83 1.99 -12.00 -2.07
C LEU A 83 1.04 -13.18 -1.84
N ALA A 84 -0.20 -12.93 -1.42
CA ALA A 84 -1.23 -13.95 -1.24
C ALA A 84 -1.51 -14.71 -2.56
N TYR A 85 -1.59 -13.98 -3.68
CA TYR A 85 -1.75 -14.58 -5.00
C TYR A 85 -0.56 -15.45 -5.38
N ILE A 86 0.67 -14.94 -5.19
CA ILE A 86 1.91 -15.67 -5.48
C ILE A 86 2.00 -16.94 -4.62
N ASN A 87 1.67 -16.87 -3.33
CA ASN A 87 1.69 -18.05 -2.47
C ASN A 87 0.71 -19.13 -2.95
N LYS A 88 -0.49 -18.72 -3.37
CA LYS A 88 -1.54 -19.66 -3.79
C LYS A 88 -1.30 -20.28 -5.17
N HIS A 89 -0.72 -19.52 -6.10
CA HIS A 89 -0.64 -19.91 -7.52
C HIS A 89 0.78 -20.09 -8.04
N GLY A 90 1.79 -19.62 -7.32
CA GLY A 90 3.17 -19.58 -7.76
C GLY A 90 3.54 -18.29 -8.52
N TYR A 91 4.83 -17.99 -8.52
CA TYR A 91 5.38 -16.78 -9.13
C TYR A 91 5.20 -16.73 -10.66
N ASP A 92 5.43 -17.85 -11.34
CA ASP A 92 5.31 -17.93 -12.80
C ASP A 92 3.87 -17.69 -13.28
N ASP A 93 2.89 -18.19 -12.53
CA ASP A 93 1.46 -17.98 -12.80
C ASP A 93 1.06 -16.53 -12.54
N TRP A 94 1.66 -15.88 -11.55
CA TRP A 94 1.47 -14.45 -11.29
C TRP A 94 1.92 -13.59 -12.46
N ILE A 95 3.13 -13.81 -12.99
CA ILE A 95 3.64 -13.12 -14.18
C ILE A 95 2.77 -13.41 -15.39
N ARG A 96 2.48 -14.69 -15.67
CA ARG A 96 1.65 -15.09 -16.83
C ARG A 96 0.25 -14.47 -16.80
N LYS A 97 -0.35 -14.35 -15.61
CA LYS A 97 -1.65 -13.70 -15.45
C LYS A 97 -1.56 -12.20 -15.73
N ALA A 98 -0.51 -11.53 -15.26
CA ALA A 98 -0.30 -10.12 -15.53
C ALA A 98 -0.12 -9.84 -17.02
N GLU A 99 0.64 -10.67 -17.74
CA GLU A 99 0.79 -10.59 -19.20
C GLU A 99 -0.56 -10.73 -19.92
N LYS A 100 -1.38 -11.70 -19.52
CA LYS A 100 -2.75 -11.89 -20.07
C LYS A 100 -3.67 -10.71 -19.81
N GLN A 101 -3.43 -9.96 -18.73
CA GLN A 101 -4.18 -8.76 -18.38
C GLN A 101 -3.62 -7.49 -19.05
N GLY A 102 -2.58 -7.61 -19.88
CA GLY A 102 -1.94 -6.48 -20.54
C GLY A 102 -1.15 -5.58 -19.58
N ARG A 103 -0.77 -6.09 -18.40
CA ARG A 103 0.08 -5.35 -17.46
C ARG A 103 1.53 -5.35 -17.94
N THR A 104 2.25 -4.27 -17.64
CA THR A 104 3.67 -4.15 -17.96
C THR A 104 4.48 -5.14 -17.12
N VAL A 105 5.22 -6.03 -17.81
CA VAL A 105 6.20 -6.95 -17.21
C VAL A 105 7.59 -6.45 -17.54
N TYR A 106 8.45 -6.34 -16.54
CA TYR A 106 9.81 -5.81 -16.69
C TYR A 106 10.80 -6.56 -15.79
N ASP A 107 12.09 -6.30 -15.98
CA ASP A 107 13.13 -6.86 -15.11
C ASP A 107 13.04 -6.21 -13.73
N GLN A 108 12.99 -7.03 -12.69
CA GLN A 108 12.94 -6.54 -11.32
C GLN A 108 14.19 -5.71 -11.02
N PRO A 109 14.03 -4.47 -10.53
CA PRO A 109 15.15 -3.64 -10.13
C PRO A 109 15.95 -4.29 -8.99
N SER A 110 17.24 -3.98 -8.91
CA SER A 110 18.05 -4.43 -7.77
C SER A 110 17.58 -3.73 -6.49
N GLU A 111 17.78 -4.37 -5.33
CA GLU A 111 17.45 -3.72 -4.04
C GLU A 111 18.20 -2.40 -3.85
N GLU A 112 19.46 -2.33 -4.31
CA GLU A 112 20.24 -1.10 -4.25
C GLU A 112 19.61 0.04 -5.07
N ASP A 113 19.07 -0.26 -6.26
CA ASP A 113 18.39 0.73 -7.09
C ASP A 113 17.06 1.17 -6.50
N LEU A 114 16.32 0.25 -5.87
CA LEU A 114 15.09 0.56 -5.14
C LEU A 114 15.40 1.49 -3.96
N ASP A 115 16.39 1.14 -3.14
CA ASP A 115 16.78 1.91 -1.96
C ASP A 115 17.22 3.33 -2.36
N LYS A 116 18.01 3.46 -3.44
CA LYS A 116 18.38 4.77 -4.00
C LYS A 116 17.17 5.58 -4.47
N THR A 117 16.22 4.95 -5.18
CA THR A 117 15.03 5.62 -5.69
C THR A 117 14.15 6.14 -4.55
N ILE A 118 13.97 5.33 -3.51
CA ILE A 118 13.21 5.70 -2.31
C ILE A 118 13.92 6.85 -1.58
N LEU A 119 15.22 6.73 -1.34
CA LEU A 119 16.00 7.75 -0.64
C LEU A 119 16.00 9.10 -1.37
N ILE A 120 16.21 9.09 -2.69
CA ILE A 120 16.17 10.32 -3.49
C ILE A 120 14.82 11.01 -3.35
N ALA A 121 13.72 10.26 -3.46
CA ALA A 121 12.38 10.83 -3.32
C ALA A 121 12.11 11.39 -1.92
N GLN A 122 12.62 10.75 -0.87
CA GLN A 122 12.54 11.26 0.50
C GLN A 122 13.31 12.58 0.65
N ILE A 123 14.54 12.65 0.11
CA ILE A 123 15.35 13.87 0.10
C ILE A 123 14.63 14.99 -0.65
N GLU A 124 14.12 14.71 -1.85
CA GLU A 124 13.38 15.69 -2.65
C GLU A 124 12.13 16.22 -1.92
N TRP A 125 11.41 15.35 -1.24
CA TRP A 125 10.27 15.75 -0.42
C TRP A 125 10.68 16.64 0.75
N GLN A 126 11.74 16.27 1.48
CA GLN A 126 12.23 17.08 2.58
C GLN A 126 12.68 18.45 2.11
N LEU A 127 13.42 18.54 1.00
CA LEU A 127 13.86 19.80 0.42
C LEU A 127 12.67 20.69 0.00
N LYS A 128 11.57 20.11 -0.50
CA LYS A 128 10.35 20.88 -0.79
C LYS A 128 9.76 21.47 0.49
N LEU A 129 9.64 20.66 1.55
CA LEU A 129 9.09 21.10 2.83
C LEU A 129 9.96 22.22 3.45
N ASP A 130 11.28 22.02 3.46
CA ASP A 130 12.25 23.02 3.96
C ASP A 130 12.23 24.30 3.11
N GLY A 131 11.94 24.17 1.81
CA GLY A 131 11.74 25.28 0.88
C GLY A 131 10.40 26.02 1.04
N GLY A 132 9.59 25.66 2.03
CA GLY A 132 8.31 26.32 2.33
C GLY A 132 7.10 25.73 1.59
N TYR A 133 7.24 24.58 0.94
CA TYR A 133 6.09 23.88 0.36
C TYR A 133 5.13 23.43 1.47
N ASN A 134 3.85 23.83 1.37
CA ASN A 134 2.81 23.45 2.32
C ASN A 134 1.81 22.50 1.62
N PRO A 135 1.89 21.18 1.86
CA PRO A 135 1.02 20.21 1.19
C PRO A 135 -0.47 20.41 1.51
N LEU A 136 -0.80 20.87 2.72
CA LEU A 136 -2.18 21.16 3.10
C LEU A 136 -2.72 22.38 2.34
N ALA A 137 -1.90 23.43 2.21
CA ALA A 137 -2.29 24.60 1.44
C ALA A 137 -2.53 24.25 -0.04
N GLU A 138 -1.71 23.37 -0.64
CA GLU A 138 -1.93 22.89 -2.00
C GLU A 138 -3.20 22.04 -2.14
N LEU A 139 -3.48 21.17 -1.17
CA LEU A 139 -4.70 20.36 -1.16
C LEU A 139 -5.95 21.25 -1.14
N PHE A 140 -5.98 22.26 -0.25
CA PHE A 140 -7.12 23.17 -0.12
C PHE A 140 -7.30 24.16 -1.28
N LYS A 141 -6.36 24.25 -2.23
CA LYS A 141 -6.62 24.97 -3.49
C LYS A 141 -7.66 24.28 -4.36
N ASN A 142 -7.76 22.95 -4.24
CA ASN A 142 -8.54 22.11 -5.15
C ASN A 142 -9.71 21.38 -4.47
N VAL A 143 -9.74 21.37 -3.12
CA VAL A 143 -10.82 20.77 -2.34
C VAL A 143 -11.69 21.88 -1.74
N PRO A 144 -12.97 21.98 -2.11
CA PRO A 144 -13.90 22.92 -1.47
C PRO A 144 -13.98 22.65 0.04
N LEU A 145 -13.90 23.69 0.87
CA LEU A 145 -13.88 23.53 2.33
C LEU A 145 -15.14 22.86 2.86
N GLU A 146 -16.28 23.06 2.19
CA GLU A 146 -17.55 22.40 2.47
C GLU A 146 -17.51 20.88 2.32
N ASP A 147 -16.57 20.35 1.52
CA ASP A 147 -16.39 18.92 1.26
C ASP A 147 -15.42 18.25 2.25
N VAL A 148 -14.77 19.04 3.12
CA VAL A 148 -13.78 18.55 4.08
C VAL A 148 -14.45 18.20 5.40
N ILE A 149 -14.22 16.97 5.86
CA ILE A 149 -14.55 16.54 7.23
C ILE A 149 -13.26 16.49 8.03
N THR A 150 -13.15 17.31 9.08
CA THR A 150 -11.99 17.34 9.97
C THR A 150 -12.24 16.47 11.20
N ILE A 151 -11.22 15.70 11.59
CA ILE A 151 -11.27 14.77 12.73
C ILE A 151 -10.07 15.06 13.62
N ASP A 152 -10.32 15.28 14.90
CA ASP A 152 -9.32 15.17 15.95
C ASP A 152 -9.39 13.74 16.51
N PRO A 153 -8.41 12.87 16.21
CA PRO A 153 -8.43 11.48 16.64
C PRO A 153 -8.26 11.32 18.15
N SER A 154 -7.83 12.37 18.87
CA SER A 154 -7.71 12.36 20.33
C SER A 154 -9.01 12.75 21.05
N ASN A 155 -10.01 13.25 20.30
CA ASN A 155 -11.27 13.75 20.83
C ASN A 155 -12.46 12.87 20.38
N PRO A 156 -13.04 12.04 21.28
CA PRO A 156 -14.17 11.17 20.95
C PRO A 156 -15.39 11.90 20.35
N ASP A 157 -15.66 13.13 20.77
CA ASP A 157 -16.78 13.92 20.24
C ASP A 157 -16.50 14.40 18.81
N SER A 158 -15.23 14.66 18.47
CA SER A 158 -14.84 15.00 17.10
C SER A 158 -15.04 13.80 16.16
N ILE A 159 -14.63 12.61 16.61
CA ILE A 159 -14.83 11.35 15.86
C ILE A 159 -16.32 11.11 15.64
N LYS A 160 -17.15 11.27 16.69
CA LYS A 160 -18.59 11.07 16.60
C LYS A 160 -19.24 12.03 15.60
N LYS A 161 -18.94 13.32 15.67
CA LYS A 161 -19.48 14.33 14.74
C LYS A 161 -19.09 14.03 13.29
N ALA A 162 -17.85 13.61 13.06
CA ALA A 162 -17.40 13.22 11.75
C ALA A 162 -18.13 11.98 11.22
N ALA A 163 -18.35 10.97 12.05
CA ALA A 163 -19.11 9.77 11.67
C ALA A 163 -20.57 10.11 11.31
N GLU A 164 -21.22 10.98 12.08
CA GLU A 164 -22.58 11.47 11.79
C GLU A 164 -22.63 12.22 10.46
N GLU A 165 -21.64 13.08 10.18
CA GLU A 165 -21.56 13.84 8.94
C GLU A 165 -21.26 12.94 7.72
N ILE A 166 -20.40 11.93 7.87
CA ILE A 166 -20.17 10.90 6.84
C ILE A 166 -21.48 10.16 6.54
N ALA A 167 -22.18 9.69 7.58
CA ALA A 167 -23.45 8.98 7.44
C ALA A 167 -24.53 9.85 6.76
N ARG A 168 -24.53 11.16 7.03
CA ARG A 168 -25.44 12.12 6.38
C ARG A 168 -25.14 12.30 4.88
N ARG A 169 -23.87 12.20 4.47
CA ARG A 169 -23.41 12.46 3.09
C ARG A 169 -23.40 11.22 2.20
N ILE A 170 -23.33 10.01 2.76
CA ILE A 170 -23.46 8.77 1.99
C ILE A 170 -24.94 8.56 1.67
N PRO A 171 -25.38 8.61 0.39
CA PRO A 171 -26.76 8.31 0.05
C PRO A 171 -27.05 6.85 0.44
N GLU A 172 -28.22 6.60 1.04
CA GLU A 172 -28.72 5.25 1.35
C GLU A 172 -28.52 4.35 0.13
N ILE A 173 -27.53 3.45 0.19
CA ILE A 173 -27.50 2.28 -0.67
C ILE A 173 -28.66 1.42 -0.16
N LYS A 174 -29.85 1.69 -0.68
CA LYS A 174 -31.03 0.87 -0.44
C LYS A 174 -30.69 -0.56 -0.89
N GLN A 175 -30.79 -1.48 0.06
CA GLN A 175 -30.64 -2.92 -0.11
C GLN A 175 -31.57 -3.46 -1.20
#